data_AF-A0A845SHL3-F1
#
_entry.id   AF-A0A845SHL3-F1
#
_cell.length_a   1.000
_cell.length_b   1.000
_cell.length_c   1.000
_cell.angle_alpha   90.00
_cell.angle_beta   90.00
_cell.angle_gamma   90.00
#
_symmetry.space_group_name_H-M   'P 1'
#
loop_
_entity.id
_entity.type
_entity.pdbx_description
1 polymer ?
#
loop_
_entity_poly.entity_id
_entity_poly.type
_entity_poly.pdbx_seq_one_letter_code
_entity_poly.pdbx_strand_id
1 'polypeptide(L)'
;MALIILNPTRRFSWPFILSAGLHTSLVAGLLYASVNQITAPSAVEQPMSVTLVAPAPEPLAAPPQPPVEPPKVEPEAVPETPPEPEPEPVPEPVPEPEPPAPVQQPKPLPKPKPKPVHKDVVRPQPKVSEPKAEPAPVAATPREAPVRAATAPAATSAAPVVNEGPRALSRPDPSYPERARALGIEGTVKIQFDVDENGQLENLRIISATPRNMFEREIRQATRRWRYQSGRPAKNVNLTVVFKLSGVSSN
;
A
#
# COMPACT_ATOMS: atom_id res chain seq x y z
N MET A 1 -2.16 62.20 35.66
CA MET A 1 -2.66 62.34 34.27
C MET A 1 -2.11 61.16 33.47
N ALA A 2 -3.03 60.43 32.84
CA ALA A 2 -2.75 59.26 32.02
C ALA A 2 -2.08 59.65 30.69
N LEU A 3 -1.28 58.74 30.11
CA LEU A 3 -1.49 58.35 28.71
C LEU A 3 -0.78 57.01 28.43
N ILE A 4 -1.59 55.96 28.33
CA ILE A 4 -1.20 54.66 27.78
C ILE A 4 -1.40 54.77 26.27
N ILE A 5 -0.32 54.73 25.49
CA ILE A 5 -0.40 54.67 24.03
C ILE A 5 -0.47 53.19 23.64
N LEU A 6 -1.69 52.65 23.54
CA LEU A 6 -1.94 51.44 22.75
C LEU A 6 -1.91 51.83 21.27
N ASN A 7 -0.99 51.26 20.51
CA ASN A 7 -0.90 51.42 19.07
C ASN A 7 -1.13 50.05 18.40
N PRO A 8 -2.38 49.66 18.04
CA PRO A 8 -2.66 48.36 17.46
C PRO A 8 -2.66 48.45 15.93
N THR A 9 -1.52 48.76 15.32
CA THR A 9 -1.38 48.54 13.87
C THR A 9 -0.83 47.15 13.63
N ARG A 10 -1.68 46.13 13.83
CA ARG A 10 -1.49 44.80 13.27
C ARG A 10 -1.62 44.93 11.75
N ARG A 11 -0.54 45.38 11.10
CA ARG A 11 -0.40 45.32 9.65
C ARG A 11 -0.27 43.84 9.27
N PHE A 12 -1.40 43.15 9.26
CA PHE A 12 -1.49 41.82 8.70
C PHE A 12 -1.10 41.97 7.23
N SER A 13 0.06 41.43 6.86
CA SER A 13 0.66 41.65 5.56
C SER A 13 -0.34 41.22 4.51
N TRP A 14 -0.90 42.17 3.76
CA TRP A 14 -1.76 41.92 2.59
C TRP A 14 -1.28 40.76 1.70
N PRO A 15 0.03 40.59 1.41
CA PRO A 15 0.51 39.43 0.67
C PRO A 15 0.25 38.07 1.36
N PHE A 16 0.20 38.04 2.70
CA PHE A 16 -0.06 36.81 3.45
C PHE A 16 -1.53 36.39 3.35
N ILE A 17 -2.47 37.35 3.34
CA ILE A 17 -3.90 37.07 3.10
C ILE A 17 -4.11 36.60 1.66
N LEU A 18 -3.48 37.26 0.68
CA LEU A 18 -3.56 36.86 -0.72
C LEU A 18 -3.00 35.45 -0.94
N SER A 19 -1.85 35.15 -0.34
CA SER A 19 -1.26 33.82 -0.41
C SER A 19 -2.15 32.78 0.26
N ALA A 20 -2.64 33.04 1.48
CA ALA A 20 -3.57 32.13 2.15
C ALA A 20 -4.84 31.89 1.32
N GLY A 21 -5.41 32.95 0.74
CA GLY A 21 -6.55 32.87 -0.18
C GLY A 21 -6.28 31.98 -1.40
N LEU A 22 -5.13 32.17 -2.07
CA LEU A 22 -4.74 31.37 -3.22
C LEU A 22 -4.61 29.88 -2.85
N HIS A 23 -3.98 29.57 -1.72
CA HIS A 23 -3.84 28.20 -1.25
C HIS A 23 -5.19 27.58 -0.89
N THR A 24 -6.07 28.33 -0.21
CA THR A 24 -7.42 27.84 0.10
C THR A 24 -8.25 27.59 -1.16
N SER A 25 -8.13 28.44 -2.19
CA SER A 25 -8.81 28.26 -3.47
C SER A 25 -8.30 27.01 -4.21
N LEU A 26 -6.98 26.80 -4.24
CA LEU A 26 -6.38 25.63 -4.88
C LEU A 26 -6.81 24.32 -4.18
N VAL A 27 -6.80 24.31 -2.85
CA VAL A 27 -7.25 23.14 -2.07
C VAL A 27 -8.75 22.89 -2.24
N ALA A 28 -9.57 23.93 -2.22
CA ALA A 28 -11.01 23.81 -2.44
C ALA A 28 -11.33 23.29 -3.85
N GLY A 29 -10.62 23.79 -4.88
CA GLY A 29 -10.76 23.30 -6.25
C GLY A 29 -10.37 21.83 -6.41
N LEU A 30 -9.29 21.40 -5.77
CA LEU A 30 -8.84 20.00 -5.78
C LEU A 30 -9.83 19.08 -5.08
N LEU A 31 -10.38 19.50 -3.94
CA LEU A 31 -11.41 18.75 -3.22
C LEU A 31 -12.71 18.66 -4.04
N TYR A 32 -13.12 19.75 -4.68
CA TYR A 32 -14.30 19.76 -5.55
C TYR A 32 -14.15 18.81 -6.74
N ALA A 33 -13.00 18.84 -7.42
CA ALA A 33 -12.70 17.91 -8.50
C ALA A 33 -12.71 16.45 -8.02
N SER A 34 -12.14 16.17 -6.84
CA SER A 34 -12.10 14.82 -6.28
C SER A 34 -13.49 14.27 -5.94
N VAL A 35 -14.40 15.09 -5.41
CA VAL A 35 -15.77 14.65 -5.08
C VAL A 35 -16.56 14.36 -6.36
N ASN A 36 -16.40 15.17 -7.40
CA ASN A 36 -17.12 14.96 -8.67
C ASN A 36 -16.64 13.74 -9.45
N GLN A 37 -15.39 13.28 -9.26
CA GLN A 37 -14.89 12.03 -9.87
C GLN A 37 -15.54 10.76 -9.28
N ILE A 38 -16.08 10.84 -8.06
CA ILE A 38 -16.78 9.72 -7.40
C ILE A 38 -18.23 9.60 -7.92
N THR A 39 -18.77 10.68 -8.49
CA THR A 39 -20.15 10.77 -9.03
C THR A 39 -20.20 10.52 -10.54
N ALA A 40 -19.09 10.19 -11.20
CA ALA A 40 -19.16 9.69 -12.57
C ALA A 40 -19.97 8.38 -12.54
N PRO A 41 -21.11 8.27 -13.26
CA PRO A 41 -21.84 7.03 -13.32
C PRO A 41 -20.92 5.99 -13.97
N SER A 42 -20.48 5.03 -13.17
CA SER A 42 -19.85 3.81 -13.68
C SER A 42 -20.78 3.27 -14.76
N ALA A 43 -20.22 3.09 -15.97
CA ALA A 43 -20.97 2.63 -17.13
C ALA A 43 -21.82 1.42 -16.71
N VAL A 44 -23.13 1.55 -16.95
CA VAL A 44 -24.16 0.56 -16.65
C VAL A 44 -23.62 -0.82 -17.04
N GLU A 45 -23.35 -1.66 -16.03
CA GLU A 45 -23.09 -3.08 -16.22
C GLU A 45 -24.32 -3.65 -16.93
N GLN A 46 -24.17 -4.01 -18.20
CA GLN A 46 -25.23 -4.68 -18.93
C GLN A 46 -25.49 -6.02 -18.23
N PRO A 47 -26.73 -6.34 -17.84
CA PRO A 47 -27.02 -7.62 -17.22
C PRO A 47 -26.70 -8.73 -18.22
N MET A 48 -25.73 -9.59 -17.88
CA MET A 48 -25.54 -10.86 -18.58
C MET A 48 -26.83 -11.67 -18.42
N SER A 49 -27.65 -11.72 -19.46
CA SER A 49 -28.79 -12.63 -19.53
C SER A 49 -28.25 -14.05 -19.68
N VAL A 50 -28.12 -14.75 -18.55
CA VAL A 50 -27.95 -16.20 -18.55
C VAL A 50 -29.28 -16.80 -18.99
N THR A 51 -29.39 -17.08 -20.28
CA THR A 51 -30.52 -17.83 -20.84
C THR A 51 -30.35 -19.29 -20.43
N LEU A 52 -31.05 -19.69 -19.36
CA LEU A 52 -31.23 -21.10 -18.98
C LEU A 52 -32.04 -21.79 -20.09
N VAL A 53 -31.36 -22.50 -20.99
CA VAL A 53 -32.02 -23.45 -21.89
C VAL A 53 -32.48 -24.61 -21.01
N ALA A 54 -33.78 -24.61 -20.68
CA ALA A 54 -34.40 -25.73 -20.00
C ALA A 54 -34.31 -26.98 -20.90
N PRO A 55 -33.91 -28.15 -20.37
CA PRO A 55 -34.01 -29.39 -21.14
C PRO A 55 -35.48 -29.67 -21.44
N ALA A 56 -35.80 -29.84 -22.72
CA ALA A 56 -37.14 -30.20 -23.16
C ALA A 56 -37.59 -31.51 -22.46
N PRO A 57 -38.82 -31.61 -21.96
CA PRO A 57 -39.33 -32.87 -21.46
C PRO A 57 -39.38 -33.86 -22.63
N GLU A 58 -38.72 -35.01 -22.48
CA GLU A 58 -38.80 -36.08 -23.46
C GLU A 58 -40.28 -36.46 -23.66
N PRO A 59 -40.81 -36.40 -24.89
CA PRO A 59 -42.18 -36.77 -25.13
C PRO A 59 -42.32 -38.29 -24.98
N LEU A 60 -43.08 -38.70 -23.96
CA LEU A 60 -43.72 -40.01 -23.94
C LEU A 60 -44.41 -40.23 -25.29
N ALA A 61 -44.10 -41.37 -25.92
CA ALA A 61 -44.59 -41.76 -27.23
C ALA A 61 -46.12 -41.59 -27.35
N ALA A 62 -46.54 -40.63 -28.19
CA ALA A 62 -47.92 -40.51 -28.64
C ALA A 62 -48.21 -41.56 -29.75
N PRO A 63 -49.44 -42.09 -29.84
CA PRO A 63 -49.82 -43.07 -30.85
C PRO A 63 -49.73 -42.49 -32.28
N PRO A 64 -49.54 -43.34 -33.30
CA PRO A 64 -49.28 -42.88 -34.67
C PRO A 64 -50.50 -42.11 -35.23
N GLN A 65 -50.27 -40.85 -35.59
CA GLN A 65 -51.21 -40.01 -36.32
C GLN A 65 -51.16 -40.35 -37.82
N PRO A 66 -52.28 -40.21 -38.57
CA PRO A 66 -52.31 -40.50 -40.01
C PRO A 66 -51.46 -39.49 -40.82
N PRO A 67 -51.03 -39.85 -42.04
CA PRO A 67 -50.17 -39.00 -42.86
C PRO A 67 -50.85 -37.68 -43.22
N VAL A 68 -50.25 -36.57 -42.81
CA VAL A 68 -50.64 -35.21 -43.22
C VAL A 68 -49.93 -34.90 -44.54
N GLU A 69 -50.67 -34.45 -45.55
CA GLU A 69 -50.15 -34.08 -46.88
C GLU A 69 -49.06 -32.99 -46.79
N PRO A 70 -48.07 -32.98 -47.70
CA PRO A 70 -47.04 -31.95 -47.71
C PRO A 70 -47.61 -30.59 -48.15
N PRO A 71 -47.31 -29.49 -47.44
CA PRO A 71 -47.70 -28.16 -47.87
C PRO A 71 -46.89 -27.72 -49.10
N LYS A 72 -47.59 -27.02 -49.98
CA LYS A 72 -47.10 -26.43 -51.23
C LYS A 72 -46.03 -25.38 -50.93
N VAL A 73 -44.86 -25.53 -51.57
CA VAL A 73 -43.73 -24.60 -51.46
C VAL A 73 -44.10 -23.27 -52.12
N GLU A 74 -44.23 -22.22 -51.31
CA GLU A 74 -44.20 -20.83 -51.76
C GLU A 74 -42.72 -20.38 -51.76
N PRO A 75 -42.20 -19.67 -52.77
CA PRO A 75 -40.79 -19.31 -52.80
C PRO A 75 -40.53 -18.21 -51.76
N GLU A 76 -39.87 -18.55 -50.65
CA GLU A 76 -39.30 -17.56 -49.74
C GLU A 76 -38.25 -16.72 -50.47
N ALA A 77 -38.37 -15.41 -50.33
CA ALA A 77 -37.42 -14.44 -50.83
C ALA A 77 -36.03 -14.70 -50.23
N VAL A 78 -35.01 -14.70 -51.10
CA VAL A 78 -33.61 -14.71 -50.71
C VAL A 78 -33.34 -13.44 -49.87
N PRO A 79 -32.85 -13.52 -48.63
CA PRO A 79 -32.43 -12.34 -47.91
C PRO A 79 -31.18 -11.77 -48.61
N GLU A 80 -31.26 -10.50 -49.02
CA GLU A 80 -30.09 -9.77 -49.53
C GLU A 80 -29.02 -9.71 -48.43
N THR A 81 -27.83 -10.21 -48.75
CA THR A 81 -26.65 -10.13 -47.90
C THR A 81 -26.27 -8.67 -47.65
N PRO A 82 -25.98 -8.26 -46.39
CA PRO A 82 -25.41 -6.94 -46.12
C PRO A 82 -24.07 -6.77 -46.87
N PRO A 83 -23.77 -5.58 -47.42
CA PRO A 83 -22.48 -5.36 -48.08
C PRO A 83 -21.33 -5.47 -47.06
N GLU A 84 -20.28 -6.15 -47.47
CA GLU A 84 -19.02 -6.27 -46.74
C GLU A 84 -18.41 -4.87 -46.53
N PRO A 85 -17.98 -4.51 -45.31
CA PRO A 85 -17.41 -3.19 -45.06
C PRO A 85 -16.08 -3.02 -45.81
N GLU A 86 -15.93 -1.90 -46.52
CA GLU A 86 -14.66 -1.52 -47.16
C GLU A 86 -13.51 -1.52 -46.13
N PRO A 87 -12.31 -1.99 -46.52
CA PRO A 87 -11.17 -2.00 -45.63
C PRO A 87 -10.75 -0.57 -45.26
N GLU A 88 -10.67 -0.28 -43.96
CA GLU A 88 -10.10 0.97 -43.46
C GLU A 88 -8.66 1.16 -43.96
N PRO A 89 -8.24 2.39 -44.30
CA PRO A 89 -6.89 2.64 -44.78
C PRO A 89 -5.86 2.36 -43.66
N VAL A 90 -4.89 1.50 -43.98
CA VAL A 90 -3.74 1.23 -43.11
C VAL A 90 -2.97 2.54 -42.89
N PRO A 91 -2.73 2.96 -41.64
CA PRO A 91 -1.95 4.17 -41.38
C PRO A 91 -0.51 4.01 -41.88
N GLU A 92 -0.01 5.04 -42.57
CA GLU A 92 1.38 5.11 -43.02
C GLU A 92 2.37 4.96 -41.84
N PRO A 93 3.51 4.30 -42.03
CA PRO A 93 4.49 4.12 -40.97
C PRO A 93 5.07 5.47 -40.52
N VAL A 94 4.89 5.77 -39.23
CA VAL A 94 5.55 6.90 -38.56
C VAL A 94 7.07 6.72 -38.67
N PRO A 95 7.84 7.73 -39.08
CA PRO A 95 9.30 7.61 -39.17
C PRO A 95 9.90 7.35 -37.79
N GLU A 96 10.76 6.33 -37.73
CA GLU A 96 11.49 5.93 -36.53
C GLU A 96 12.43 7.07 -36.08
N PRO A 97 12.45 7.45 -34.79
CA PRO A 97 13.32 8.52 -34.33
C PRO A 97 14.79 8.11 -34.41
N GLU A 98 15.62 8.98 -34.99
CA GLU A 98 17.06 8.75 -35.10
C GLU A 98 17.71 8.54 -33.72
N PRO A 99 18.72 7.65 -33.62
CA PRO A 99 19.38 7.37 -32.35
C PRO A 99 20.10 8.62 -31.81
N PRO A 100 20.06 8.86 -30.49
CA PRO A 100 20.70 10.03 -29.90
C PRO A 100 22.23 9.94 -30.04
N ALA A 101 22.84 11.07 -30.40
CA ALA A 101 24.28 11.22 -30.51
C ALA A 101 25.01 10.83 -29.19
N PRO A 102 26.22 10.26 -29.27
CA PRO A 102 26.92 9.75 -28.10
C PRO A 102 27.31 10.89 -27.13
N VAL A 103 26.77 10.83 -25.92
CA VAL A 103 27.11 11.75 -24.83
C VAL A 103 28.55 11.49 -24.38
N GLN A 104 29.40 12.51 -24.47
CA GLN A 104 30.79 12.46 -24.00
C GLN A 104 30.82 12.27 -22.47
N GLN A 105 31.48 11.22 -22.00
CA GLN A 105 31.70 10.98 -20.57
C GLN A 105 32.70 12.03 -20.01
N PRO A 106 32.39 12.71 -18.90
CA PRO A 106 33.33 13.65 -18.28
C PRO A 106 34.47 12.88 -17.57
N LYS A 107 35.71 13.34 -17.79
CA LYS A 107 36.92 12.83 -17.14
C LYS A 107 36.83 12.89 -15.61
N PRO A 108 37.35 11.88 -14.88
CA PRO A 108 37.31 11.85 -13.43
C PRO A 108 38.18 12.94 -12.80
N LEU A 109 37.60 13.74 -11.88
CA LEU A 109 38.33 14.69 -11.06
C LEU A 109 39.29 13.98 -10.08
N PRO A 110 40.50 14.52 -9.83
CA PRO A 110 41.47 13.91 -8.92
C PRO A 110 41.04 14.04 -7.45
N LYS A 111 41.23 12.96 -6.68
CA LYS A 111 40.91 12.87 -5.24
C LYS A 111 41.78 13.83 -4.40
N PRO A 112 41.23 14.52 -3.38
CA PRO A 112 42.03 15.33 -2.46
C PRO A 112 42.87 14.46 -1.51
N LYS A 113 44.13 14.88 -1.27
CA LYS A 113 45.05 14.25 -0.31
C LYS A 113 44.56 14.42 1.15
N PRO A 114 44.80 13.43 2.04
CA PRO A 114 44.42 13.51 3.45
C PRO A 114 45.30 14.50 4.22
N LYS A 115 44.68 15.28 5.11
CA LYS A 115 45.35 16.19 6.07
C LYS A 115 45.95 15.41 7.26
N PRO A 116 47.00 15.94 7.92
CA PRO A 116 47.73 15.23 8.98
C PRO A 116 46.95 15.18 10.30
N VAL A 117 47.11 14.05 10.99
CA VAL A 117 46.61 13.77 12.35
C VAL A 117 47.41 14.62 13.36
N HIS A 118 46.73 15.36 14.24
CA HIS A 118 47.32 15.89 15.47
C HIS A 118 46.97 15.00 16.66
N LYS A 119 48.03 14.58 17.36
CA LYS A 119 48.02 13.94 18.67
C LYS A 119 48.15 15.05 19.70
N ASP A 120 47.22 15.16 20.64
CA ASP A 120 47.42 15.88 21.90
C ASP A 120 46.85 15.01 23.02
N VAL A 121 47.72 14.33 23.77
CA VAL A 121 48.29 14.72 25.07
C VAL A 121 47.34 14.40 26.23
N VAL A 122 47.72 13.34 26.94
CA VAL A 122 47.21 12.87 28.23
C VAL A 122 47.45 13.92 29.32
N ARG A 123 46.48 14.13 30.22
CA ARG A 123 46.72 14.73 31.54
C ARG A 123 45.94 13.96 32.63
N PRO A 124 46.54 13.73 33.83
CA PRO A 124 46.03 12.79 34.84
C PRO A 124 45.01 13.42 35.81
N GLN A 125 44.11 12.58 36.34
CA GLN A 125 43.18 12.92 37.41
C GLN A 125 43.87 12.99 38.79
N PRO A 126 43.54 13.96 39.66
CA PRO A 126 43.90 13.92 41.07
C PRO A 126 42.83 13.22 41.92
N LYS A 127 43.33 12.50 42.94
CA LYS A 127 42.66 11.60 43.87
C LYS A 127 42.52 12.30 45.23
N VAL A 128 41.31 12.46 45.76
CA VAL A 128 41.02 13.03 47.11
C VAL A 128 39.68 12.39 47.55
N SER A 129 39.70 11.25 48.25
CA SER A 129 39.80 11.03 49.72
C SER A 129 38.42 10.86 50.37
N GLU A 130 38.17 9.62 50.80
CA GLU A 130 37.10 9.20 51.71
C GLU A 130 37.37 9.73 53.14
N PRO A 131 36.33 9.95 53.96
CA PRO A 131 36.22 9.11 55.16
C PRO A 131 34.79 8.76 55.61
N LYS A 132 34.56 7.45 55.76
CA LYS A 132 33.96 6.70 56.89
C LYS A 132 32.87 7.36 57.76
N ALA A 133 31.69 6.73 57.78
CA ALA A 133 30.83 6.62 58.97
C ALA A 133 30.17 5.23 59.04
N GLU A 134 30.00 4.76 60.27
CA GLU A 134 29.80 3.40 60.77
C GLU A 134 28.36 2.86 60.63
N PRO A 135 28.13 1.53 60.70
CA PRO A 135 26.80 0.93 60.57
C PRO A 135 26.16 0.62 61.94
N ALA A 136 24.84 0.85 62.09
CA ALA A 136 23.99 0.10 63.02
C ALA A 136 22.48 0.28 62.69
N PRO A 137 21.61 -0.68 63.08
CA PRO A 137 20.37 -1.02 62.36
C PRO A 137 19.09 -0.77 63.17
N VAL A 138 17.95 -0.43 62.53
CA VAL A 138 16.64 -0.63 63.19
C VAL A 138 15.47 -0.79 62.21
N ALA A 139 14.70 -1.86 62.47
CA ALA A 139 13.26 -2.06 62.30
C ALA A 139 12.63 -2.12 60.90
N ALA A 140 12.15 -3.33 60.61
CA ALA A 140 11.05 -3.61 59.69
C ALA A 140 9.73 -2.99 60.18
N THR A 141 8.93 -2.46 59.25
CA THR A 141 7.47 -2.67 59.25
C THR A 141 6.92 -2.51 57.82
N PRO A 142 6.10 -3.44 57.32
CA PRO A 142 5.42 -3.33 56.04
C PRO A 142 4.26 -2.31 56.08
N ARG A 143 4.08 -1.52 55.02
CA ARG A 143 2.84 -0.76 54.80
C ARG A 143 2.20 -1.15 53.46
N GLU A 144 1.10 -1.88 53.57
CA GLU A 144 0.11 -2.10 52.53
C GLU A 144 -0.44 -0.78 51.96
N ALA A 145 -0.51 -0.73 50.62
CA ALA A 145 -1.59 -0.27 49.73
C ALA A 145 -2.27 1.13 49.95
N PRO A 146 -2.77 1.81 48.89
CA PRO A 146 -3.68 1.21 47.90
C PRO A 146 -3.34 1.49 46.43
N VAL A 147 -3.60 0.45 45.64
CA VAL A 147 -3.91 0.48 44.21
C VAL A 147 -4.94 1.58 43.90
N ARG A 148 -4.56 2.58 43.11
CA ARG A 148 -5.51 3.47 42.45
C ARG A 148 -5.87 2.87 41.10
N ALA A 149 -7.05 2.26 41.05
CA ALA A 149 -7.74 1.92 39.83
C ALA A 149 -7.90 3.18 38.96
N ALA A 150 -7.33 3.15 37.76
CA ALA A 150 -7.68 4.06 36.68
C ALA A 150 -8.35 3.21 35.59
N THR A 151 -9.68 3.24 35.62
CA THR A 151 -10.59 2.73 34.60
C THR A 151 -10.33 3.53 33.31
N ALA A 152 -9.56 2.98 32.38
CA ALA A 152 -9.56 3.44 31.00
C ALA A 152 -10.63 2.66 30.22
N PRO A 153 -11.45 3.32 29.38
CA PRO A 153 -12.50 2.63 28.62
C PRO A 153 -11.89 1.57 27.74
N ALA A 154 -12.47 0.37 27.78
CA ALA A 154 -12.21 -0.70 26.84
C ALA A 154 -12.35 -0.16 25.42
N ALA A 155 -11.22 0.11 24.76
CA ALA A 155 -11.18 0.12 23.32
C ALA A 155 -11.60 -1.29 22.91
N THR A 156 -12.80 -1.41 22.37
CA THR A 156 -13.29 -2.56 21.64
C THR A 156 -12.16 -3.06 20.77
N SER A 157 -11.53 -4.14 21.19
CA SER A 157 -10.67 -4.93 20.33
C SER A 157 -11.59 -5.37 19.22
N ALA A 158 -11.55 -4.67 18.08
CA ALA A 158 -12.11 -5.17 16.85
C ALA A 158 -11.53 -6.58 16.71
N ALA A 159 -12.40 -7.57 16.85
CA ALA A 159 -12.04 -8.96 16.71
C ALA A 159 -11.23 -9.10 15.42
N PRO A 160 -10.06 -9.77 15.42
CA PRO A 160 -9.36 -10.00 14.18
C PRO A 160 -10.34 -10.75 13.29
N VAL A 161 -10.67 -10.15 12.14
CA VAL A 161 -11.32 -10.86 11.05
C VAL A 161 -10.47 -12.11 10.87
N VAL A 162 -11.08 -13.27 11.13
CA VAL A 162 -10.39 -14.55 11.06
C VAL A 162 -10.02 -14.72 9.59
N ASN A 163 -8.78 -14.34 9.27
CA ASN A 163 -8.20 -14.59 7.97
C ASN A 163 -8.25 -16.10 7.77
N GLU A 164 -9.05 -16.57 6.81
CA GLU A 164 -9.05 -17.95 6.29
C GLU A 164 -7.76 -18.28 5.53
N GLY A 165 -6.66 -17.61 5.88
CA GLY A 165 -5.33 -17.83 5.36
C GLY A 165 -4.53 -18.79 6.23
N PRO A 166 -3.34 -19.21 5.75
CA PRO A 166 -2.45 -20.07 6.52
C PRO A 166 -2.09 -19.40 7.86
N ARG A 167 -2.09 -20.18 8.94
CA ARG A 167 -1.82 -19.66 10.29
C ARG A 167 -0.32 -19.34 10.43
N ALA A 168 0.01 -18.08 10.63
CA ALA A 168 1.39 -17.66 10.90
C ALA A 168 1.81 -18.07 12.33
N LEU A 169 2.95 -18.77 12.46
CA LEU A 169 3.57 -19.09 13.75
C LEU A 169 4.56 -17.99 14.16
N SER A 170 5.37 -17.53 13.22
CA SER A 170 6.30 -16.43 13.42
C SER A 170 6.39 -15.62 12.13
N ARG A 171 6.01 -14.35 12.20
CA ARG A 171 6.05 -13.43 11.07
C ARG A 171 6.62 -12.09 11.53
N PRO A 172 7.93 -11.98 11.76
CA PRO A 172 8.54 -10.70 12.08
C PRO A 172 8.29 -9.71 10.94
N ASP A 173 7.93 -8.48 11.31
CA ASP A 173 7.75 -7.39 10.36
C ASP A 173 9.08 -7.07 9.65
N PRO A 174 9.02 -6.64 8.38
CA PRO A 174 10.21 -6.20 7.66
C PRO A 174 10.79 -4.95 8.29
N SER A 175 12.12 -4.85 8.25
CA SER A 175 12.81 -3.66 8.73
C SER A 175 12.43 -2.46 7.88
N TYR A 176 12.28 -1.30 8.51
CA TYR A 176 12.04 -0.06 7.77
C TYR A 176 13.35 0.39 7.09
N PRO A 177 13.37 0.66 5.76
CA PRO A 177 14.58 1.07 5.07
C PRO A 177 15.16 2.37 5.60
N GLU A 178 16.46 2.39 5.94
CA GLU A 178 17.13 3.61 6.47
C GLU A 178 17.01 4.82 5.54
N ARG A 179 17.12 4.59 4.22
CA ARG A 179 16.94 5.65 3.22
C ARG A 179 15.54 6.26 3.26
N ALA A 180 14.52 5.41 3.36
CA ALA A 180 13.13 5.86 3.44
C ALA A 180 12.91 6.64 4.74
N ARG A 181 13.50 6.17 5.86
CA ARG A 181 13.40 6.84 7.16
C ARG A 181 14.03 8.22 7.15
N ALA A 182 15.25 8.33 6.58
CA ALA A 182 15.96 9.59 6.47
C ALA A 182 15.22 10.63 5.61
N LEU A 183 14.43 10.16 4.64
CA LEU A 183 13.64 11.01 3.73
C LEU A 183 12.17 11.18 4.16
N GLY A 184 11.74 10.55 5.26
CA GLY A 184 10.35 10.61 5.70
C GLY A 184 9.34 9.92 4.75
N ILE A 185 9.78 8.93 3.98
CA ILE A 185 8.99 8.32 2.90
C ILE A 185 8.25 7.10 3.43
N GLU A 186 6.93 7.17 3.47
CA GLU A 186 6.03 6.05 3.77
C GLU A 186 5.61 5.32 2.50
N GLY A 187 5.05 4.12 2.66
CA GLY A 187 4.63 3.34 1.50
C GLY A 187 3.88 2.06 1.83
N THR A 188 3.43 1.39 0.77
CA THR A 188 2.68 0.14 0.85
C THR A 188 3.22 -0.83 -0.18
N VAL A 189 3.35 -2.10 0.21
CA VAL A 189 3.75 -3.20 -0.66
C VAL A 189 2.70 -4.30 -0.58
N LYS A 190 2.13 -4.68 -1.73
CA LYS A 190 1.26 -5.85 -1.86
C LYS A 190 2.09 -7.01 -2.38
N ILE A 191 2.06 -8.12 -1.66
CA ILE A 191 2.74 -9.35 -2.05
C ILE A 191 1.77 -10.50 -2.20
N GLN A 192 2.17 -11.47 -3.02
CA GLN A 192 1.54 -12.76 -3.17
C GLN A 192 2.58 -13.84 -2.93
N PHE A 193 2.24 -14.89 -2.22
CA PHE A 193 3.14 -16.02 -1.97
C PHE A 193 2.36 -17.31 -1.74
N ASP A 194 3.08 -18.42 -1.76
CA ASP A 194 2.57 -19.74 -1.42
C ASP A 194 3.20 -20.20 -0.09
N VAL A 195 2.49 -21.09 0.62
CA VAL A 195 2.98 -21.76 1.82
C VAL A 195 2.99 -23.26 1.55
N ASP A 196 4.14 -23.89 1.74
CA ASP A 196 4.33 -25.32 1.53
C ASP A 196 3.72 -26.15 2.68
N GLU A 197 3.76 -27.48 2.55
CA GLU A 197 3.27 -28.39 3.59
C GLU A 197 4.08 -28.31 4.89
N ASN A 198 5.35 -27.88 4.81
CA ASN A 198 6.23 -27.72 5.97
C ASN A 198 6.04 -26.37 6.69
N GLY A 199 5.25 -25.44 6.14
CA GLY A 199 5.05 -24.09 6.67
C GLY A 199 6.15 -23.08 6.28
N GLN A 200 6.94 -23.37 5.25
CA GLN A 200 7.86 -22.44 4.59
C GLN A 200 7.14 -21.63 3.52
N LEU A 201 7.68 -20.44 3.23
CA LEU A 201 7.19 -19.58 2.16
C LEU A 201 7.86 -19.92 0.83
N GLU A 202 7.07 -20.03 -0.23
CA GLU A 202 7.54 -20.23 -1.60
C GLU A 202 6.87 -19.24 -2.57
N ASN A 203 7.39 -19.16 -3.80
CA ASN A 203 6.82 -18.37 -4.91
C ASN A 203 6.46 -16.92 -4.57
N LEU A 204 7.31 -16.23 -3.79
CA LEU A 204 7.09 -14.84 -3.43
C LEU A 204 7.11 -13.93 -4.65
N ARG A 205 5.99 -13.23 -4.88
CA ARG A 205 5.80 -12.21 -5.92
C ARG A 205 5.37 -10.90 -5.27
N ILE A 206 5.93 -9.79 -5.76
CA ILE A 206 5.50 -8.44 -5.37
C ILE A 206 4.54 -7.94 -6.44
N ILE A 207 3.27 -7.82 -6.08
CA ILE A 207 2.20 -7.38 -7.01
C ILE A 207 2.31 -5.87 -7.23
N SER A 208 2.49 -5.12 -6.15
CA SER A 208 2.66 -3.67 -6.23
C SER A 208 3.51 -3.16 -5.08
N ALA A 209 4.22 -2.06 -5.34
CA ALA A 209 5.01 -1.36 -4.36
C ALA A 209 4.96 0.13 -4.65
N THR A 210 4.62 0.91 -3.64
CA THR A 210 4.51 2.36 -3.74
C THR A 210 5.21 3.00 -2.54
N PRO A 211 6.24 3.84 -2.75
CA PRO A 211 7.05 3.96 -3.96
C PRO A 211 7.80 2.68 -4.36
N ARG A 212 8.12 2.57 -5.65
CA ARG A 212 8.93 1.48 -6.21
C ARG A 212 10.39 1.57 -5.76
N ASN A 213 11.05 0.42 -5.70
CA ASN A 213 12.47 0.24 -5.39
C ASN A 213 12.91 0.78 -4.01
N MET A 214 11.98 0.89 -3.07
CA MET A 214 12.23 1.40 -1.71
C MET A 214 12.09 0.33 -0.64
N PHE A 215 11.02 -0.48 -0.69
CA PHE A 215 10.63 -1.39 0.39
C PHE A 215 10.77 -2.88 0.03
N GLU A 216 10.87 -3.19 -1.25
CA GLU A 216 10.83 -4.55 -1.80
C GLU A 216 11.97 -5.43 -1.28
N ARG A 217 13.14 -4.84 -1.03
CA ARG A 217 14.30 -5.56 -0.48
C ARG A 217 14.03 -6.05 0.94
N GLU A 218 13.48 -5.19 1.78
CA GLU A 218 13.23 -5.51 3.20
C GLU A 218 12.14 -6.57 3.32
N ILE A 219 11.13 -6.52 2.45
CA ILE A 219 10.10 -7.56 2.31
C ILE A 219 10.75 -8.92 1.99
N ARG A 220 11.63 -8.98 0.98
CA ARG A 220 12.33 -10.23 0.62
C ARG A 220 13.25 -10.76 1.73
N GLN A 221 13.74 -9.91 2.62
CA GLN A 221 14.56 -10.33 3.75
C GLN A 221 13.71 -10.86 4.91
N ALA A 222 12.58 -10.21 5.18
CA ALA A 222 11.67 -10.63 6.25
C ALA A 222 11.02 -11.98 5.96
N THR A 223 10.58 -12.21 4.72
CA THR A 223 9.91 -13.45 4.31
C THR A 223 10.77 -14.70 4.53
N ARG A 224 12.10 -14.58 4.46
CA ARG A 224 13.03 -15.70 4.76
C ARG A 224 12.90 -16.20 6.20
N ARG A 225 12.48 -15.32 7.10
CA ARG A 225 12.33 -15.58 8.54
C ARG A 225 10.90 -15.94 8.93
N TRP A 226 9.96 -15.89 7.98
CA TRP A 226 8.56 -16.22 8.23
C TRP A 226 8.37 -17.73 8.34
N ARG A 227 7.52 -18.13 9.28
CA ARG A 227 7.17 -19.52 9.56
C ARG A 227 5.67 -19.62 9.74
N TYR A 228 5.06 -20.55 9.04
CA TYR A 228 3.64 -20.86 9.08
C TYR A 228 3.42 -22.25 9.68
N GLN A 229 2.19 -22.54 10.06
CA GLN A 229 1.81 -23.83 10.58
C GLN A 229 1.92 -24.91 9.50
N SER A 230 2.71 -25.95 9.75
CA SER A 230 2.84 -27.11 8.87
C SER A 230 1.50 -27.88 8.75
N GLY A 231 1.31 -28.59 7.64
CA GLY A 231 0.09 -29.33 7.32
C GLY A 231 -1.07 -28.46 6.83
N ARG A 232 -0.86 -27.16 6.63
CA ARG A 232 -1.82 -26.23 6.03
C ARG A 232 -1.21 -25.48 4.85
N PRO A 233 -0.95 -26.17 3.72
CA PRO A 233 -0.47 -25.50 2.53
C PRO A 233 -1.52 -24.52 2.02
N ALA A 234 -1.06 -23.40 1.47
CA ALA A 234 -1.92 -22.38 0.88
C ALA A 234 -1.25 -21.80 -0.36
N LYS A 235 -2.03 -21.46 -1.38
CA LYS A 235 -1.53 -20.89 -2.63
C LYS A 235 -2.10 -19.51 -2.87
N ASN A 236 -1.33 -18.66 -3.53
CA ASN A 236 -1.69 -17.31 -3.96
C ASN A 236 -2.18 -16.43 -2.80
N VAL A 237 -1.59 -16.59 -1.61
CA VAL A 237 -1.92 -15.82 -0.42
C VAL A 237 -1.45 -14.38 -0.63
N ASN A 238 -2.40 -13.45 -0.56
CA ASN A 238 -2.10 -12.03 -0.69
C ASN A 238 -1.91 -11.40 0.69
N LEU A 239 -0.90 -10.55 0.83
CA LEU A 239 -0.64 -9.79 2.05
C LEU A 239 -0.29 -8.35 1.70
N THR A 240 -0.82 -7.40 2.45
CA THR A 240 -0.45 -5.99 2.30
C THR A 240 0.40 -5.55 3.48
N VAL A 241 1.60 -5.04 3.20
CA VAL A 241 2.50 -4.49 4.20
C VAL A 241 2.58 -2.98 4.03
N VAL A 242 2.29 -2.25 5.10
CA VAL A 242 2.31 -0.79 5.15
C VAL A 242 3.49 -0.35 6.00
N PHE A 243 4.34 0.50 5.43
CA PHE A 243 5.49 1.12 6.06
C PHE A 243 5.13 2.55 6.45
N LYS A 244 4.97 2.79 7.76
CA LYS A 244 4.79 4.13 8.34
C LYS A 244 6.00 4.51 9.17
N LEU A 245 6.25 5.81 9.36
CA LEU A 245 7.36 6.29 10.18
C LEU A 245 7.22 5.86 11.64
N SER A 246 5.99 5.60 12.10
CA SER A 246 5.71 5.03 13.43
C SER A 246 6.01 3.54 13.54
N GLY A 247 6.10 2.81 12.41
CA GLY A 247 6.31 1.37 12.39
C GLY A 247 5.76 0.70 11.13
N VAL A 248 6.01 -0.59 11.03
CA VAL A 248 5.52 -1.43 9.93
C VAL A 248 4.32 -2.24 10.41
N SER A 249 3.30 -2.35 9.58
CA SER A 249 2.11 -3.15 9.87
C SER A 249 1.71 -3.98 8.66
N SER A 250 1.28 -5.22 8.88
CA SER A 250 0.74 -6.09 7.83
C SER A 250 -0.73 -6.39 8.07
N ASN A 251 -1.56 -6.32 7.03
CA ASN A 251 -2.96 -6.72 7.03
C ASN A 251 -3.17 -7.89 6.06
#